data_AF-A0A383BW12-F1
#
_entry.id   AF-A0A383BW12-F1
#
_cell.length_a   1.000
_cell.length_b   1.000
_cell.length_c   1.000
_cell.angle_alpha   90.00
_cell.angle_beta   90.00
_cell.angle_gamma   90.00
#
_symmetry.space_group_name_H-M   'P 1'
#
loop_
_entity.id
_entity.type
_entity.pdbx_description
1 polymer ?
#
loop_
_entity_poly.entity_id
_entity_poly.type
_entity_poly.pdbx_seq_one_letter_code
_entity_poly.pdbx_strand_id
1 'polypeptide(L)'
;MVELRSLGVDPRYSGQGIGTKMVEASLKNALSTDCDTLFVLTYAVSMFERLGFSIIDKEKLPHKVWNDCNACLHQENCDETAMILSLVSLRKKSAVQMSPTATVGAV
;
A
#
# COMPACT_ATOMS: atom_id res chain seq x y z
N MET A 1 2.58 -3.22 -11.17
CA MET A 1 2.00 -3.05 -9.82
C MET A 1 2.70 -3.98 -8.86
N VAL A 2 2.70 -3.64 -7.58
CA VAL A 2 3.28 -4.43 -6.50
C VAL A 2 2.24 -4.70 -5.43
N GLU A 3 2.41 -5.80 -4.70
CA GLU A 3 1.48 -6.23 -3.65
C GLU A 3 2.14 -6.08 -2.27
N LEU A 4 1.36 -5.60 -1.30
CA LEU A 4 1.73 -5.71 0.11
C LEU A 4 1.15 -7.00 0.69
N ARG A 5 2.02 -7.91 1.16
CA ARG A 5 1.62 -9.23 1.66
C ARG A 5 2.13 -9.53 3.06
N SER A 6 1.53 -10.54 3.68
CA SER A 6 2.02 -11.17 4.92
C SER A 6 2.22 -10.21 6.09
N LEU A 7 1.39 -9.17 6.17
CA LEU A 7 1.42 -8.22 7.29
C LEU A 7 0.54 -8.74 8.42
N GLY A 8 1.16 -8.99 9.58
CA GLY A 8 0.48 -9.43 10.79
C GLY A 8 1.03 -8.74 12.03
N VAL A 9 0.15 -8.35 12.94
CA VAL A 9 0.50 -7.85 14.28
C VAL A 9 -0.13 -8.79 15.28
N ASP A 10 0.65 -9.28 16.24
CA ASP A 10 0.13 -10.07 17.34
C ASP A 10 -0.95 -9.24 18.09
N PRO A 11 -2.14 -9.81 18.37
CA PRO A 11 -3.26 -9.07 18.95
C PRO A 11 -2.90 -8.32 20.25
N ARG A 12 -1.94 -8.83 21.04
CA ARG A 12 -1.46 -8.18 22.27
C ARG A 12 -0.82 -6.82 22.03
N TYR A 13 -0.38 -6.56 20.79
CA TYR A 13 0.26 -5.31 20.37
C TYR A 13 -0.60 -4.51 19.38
N SER A 14 -1.85 -4.91 19.17
CA SER A 14 -2.79 -4.16 18.34
C SER A 14 -3.08 -2.77 18.93
N GLY A 15 -3.46 -1.81 18.08
CA GLY A 15 -3.78 -0.43 18.49
C GLY A 15 -2.57 0.46 18.81
N GLN A 16 -1.35 -0.07 18.80
CA GLN A 16 -0.13 0.69 19.12
C GLN A 16 0.56 1.32 17.88
N GLY A 17 -0.09 1.30 16.72
CA GLY A 17 0.44 1.87 15.48
C GLY A 17 1.55 1.04 14.81
N ILE A 18 1.83 -0.18 15.27
CA ILE A 18 2.86 -1.06 14.67
C ILE A 18 2.50 -1.43 13.23
N GLY A 19 1.24 -1.83 12.98
CA GLY A 19 0.75 -2.12 11.64
C GLY A 19 0.96 -0.95 10.68
N THR A 20 0.58 0.25 11.10
CA THR A 20 0.80 1.50 10.36
C THR A 20 2.27 1.70 10.00
N LYS A 21 3.19 1.58 10.97
CA LYS A 21 4.63 1.72 10.74
C LYS A 21 5.17 0.69 9.74
N MET A 22 4.68 -0.55 9.77
CA MET A 22 5.05 -1.57 8.81
C MET A 22 4.58 -1.24 7.39
N VAL A 23 3.34 -0.75 7.24
CA VAL A 23 2.82 -0.31 5.94
C VAL A 23 3.62 0.88 5.41
N GLU A 24 3.92 1.87 6.25
CA GLU A 24 4.72 3.05 5.85
C GLU A 24 6.14 2.67 5.39
N ALA A 25 6.80 1.75 6.11
CA ALA A 25 8.11 1.24 5.70
C ALA A 25 8.02 0.51 4.35
N SER A 26 6.99 -0.31 4.18
CA SER A 26 6.76 -1.04 2.92
C SER A 26 6.42 -0.10 1.77
N LEU A 27 5.69 0.99 2.04
CA LEU A 27 5.38 2.03 1.06
C LEU A 27 6.64 2.75 0.58
N LYS A 28 7.61 3.03 1.46
CA LYS A 28 8.92 3.58 1.07
C LYS A 28 9.63 2.65 0.09
N ASN A 29 9.62 1.35 0.36
CA ASN A 29 10.19 0.36 -0.56
C ASN A 29 9.42 0.33 -1.89
N ALA A 30 8.09 0.32 -1.85
CA ALA A 30 7.25 0.33 -3.04
C ALA A 30 7.51 1.57 -3.93
N LEU A 31 7.72 2.74 -3.34
CA LEU A 31 8.04 3.99 -4.05
C LEU A 31 9.39 3.95 -4.78
N SER A 32 10.31 3.07 -4.38
CA SER A 32 11.59 2.85 -5.06
C SER A 32 11.49 1.91 -6.27
N THR A 33 10.33 1.30 -6.49
CA THR A 33 10.07 0.45 -7.65
C THR A 33 9.56 1.26 -8.84
N ASP A 34 9.66 0.70 -10.05
CA ASP A 34 9.07 1.29 -11.26
C ASP A 34 7.55 1.05 -11.38
N CYS A 35 6.91 0.59 -10.30
CA CYS A 35 5.47 0.35 -10.31
C CYS A 35 4.67 1.60 -9.95
N ASP A 36 3.51 1.72 -10.59
CA ASP A 36 2.62 2.88 -10.41
C ASP A 36 1.53 2.67 -9.36
N THR A 37 1.34 1.43 -8.92
CA THR A 37 0.25 1.03 -8.03
C THR A 37 0.73 -0.01 -7.04
N LEU A 38 0.39 0.22 -5.77
CA LEU A 38 0.48 -0.75 -4.69
C LEU A 38 -0.92 -1.26 -4.39
N PHE A 39 -1.11 -2.57 -4.25
CA PHE A 39 -2.39 -3.15 -3.85
C PHE A 39 -2.25 -4.06 -2.65
N VAL A 40 -3.37 -4.33 -1.98
CA VAL A 40 -3.48 -5.23 -0.83
C VAL A 40 -4.84 -5.92 -0.83
N LEU A 41 -4.87 -7.17 -0.39
CA LEU A 41 -6.07 -7.89 0.03
C LEU A 41 -6.08 -7.90 1.57
N THR A 42 -7.15 -7.43 2.20
CA THR A 42 -7.13 -7.18 3.65
C THR A 42 -8.51 -7.26 4.30
N TYR A 43 -8.52 -7.65 5.57
CA TYR A 43 -9.66 -7.50 6.49
C TYR A 43 -9.64 -6.16 7.24
N ALA A 44 -8.50 -5.50 7.31
CA ALA A 44 -8.29 -4.29 8.10
C ALA A 44 -8.54 -3.01 7.28
N VAL A 45 -9.68 -2.93 6.60
CA VAL A 45 -10.02 -1.87 5.62
C VAL A 45 -9.78 -0.46 6.16
N SER A 46 -10.32 -0.16 7.35
CA SER A 46 -10.22 1.17 7.97
C SER A 46 -8.79 1.61 8.30
N MET A 47 -7.85 0.67 8.47
CA MET A 47 -6.43 1.01 8.62
C MET A 47 -5.85 1.52 7.31
N PHE A 48 -6.15 0.83 6.21
CA PHE A 48 -5.62 1.17 4.89
C PHE A 48 -6.28 2.41 4.29
N GLU A 49 -7.58 2.65 4.55
CA GLU A 49 -8.26 3.89 4.16
C GLU A 49 -7.58 5.13 4.77
N ARG A 50 -7.22 5.06 6.06
CA ARG A 50 -6.47 6.15 6.74
C ARG A 50 -5.10 6.40 6.14
N LEU A 51 -4.50 5.39 5.51
CA LEU A 51 -3.23 5.47 4.79
C LEU A 51 -3.39 5.91 3.33
N GLY A 52 -4.61 6.23 2.90
CA GLY A 52 -4.91 6.76 1.58
C GLY A 52 -5.18 5.69 0.51
N PHE A 53 -5.33 4.42 0.91
CA PHE A 53 -5.80 3.38 0.00
C PHE A 53 -7.28 3.56 -0.31
N SER A 54 -7.69 3.17 -1.50
CA SER A 54 -9.08 3.15 -1.95
C SER A 54 -9.53 1.73 -2.26
N ILE A 55 -10.75 1.37 -1.86
CA ILE A 55 -11.38 0.09 -2.20
C ILE A 55 -11.58 0.00 -3.72
N ILE A 56 -11.32 -1.18 -4.29
CA ILE A 56 -11.65 -1.51 -5.67
C ILE A 56 -12.38 -2.85 -5.74
N ASP A 57 -13.05 -3.05 -6.86
CA ASP A 57 -13.54 -4.37 -7.22
C ASP A 57 -12.34 -5.32 -7.45
N LYS A 58 -12.41 -6.54 -6.91
CA LYS A 58 -11.36 -7.56 -7.08
C LYS A 58 -11.15 -7.86 -8.56
N GLU A 59 -12.21 -7.85 -9.37
CA GLU A 59 -12.15 -8.11 -10.82
C GLU A 59 -11.25 -7.13 -11.57
N LYS A 60 -10.97 -5.95 -11.00
CA LYS A 60 -10.06 -4.95 -11.58
C LYS A 60 -8.58 -5.26 -11.33
N LEU A 61 -8.27 -6.24 -10.47
CA LEU A 61 -6.90 -6.70 -10.28
C LEU A 61 -6.44 -7.49 -11.52
N PRO A 62 -5.18 -7.33 -11.97
CA PRO A 62 -4.68 -8.02 -13.14
C PRO A 62 -4.78 -9.51 -12.99
N HIS A 63 -5.01 -10.20 -14.10
CA HIS A 63 -5.15 -11.66 -14.14
C HIS A 63 -3.98 -12.39 -13.47
N LYS A 64 -2.77 -11.82 -13.49
CA LYS A 64 -1.57 -12.38 -12.84
C LYS A 64 -1.64 -12.45 -11.31
N VAL A 65 -2.46 -11.62 -10.67
CA VAL A 65 -2.68 -11.64 -9.21
C VAL A 65 -3.40 -12.92 -8.77
N TRP A 66 -4.22 -13.48 -9.66
CA TRP A 66 -5.03 -14.66 -9.39
C TRP A 66 -4.24 -15.97 -9.46
N ASN A 67 -2.97 -15.93 -9.86
CA ASN A 67 -2.12 -17.13 -9.90
C ASN A 67 -2.03 -17.80 -8.52
N ASP A 68 -1.97 -17.00 -7.45
CA ASP A 68 -1.94 -17.53 -6.09
C ASP A 68 -3.34 -17.95 -5.59
N CYS A 69 -4.40 -17.41 -6.21
CA CYS A 69 -5.78 -17.79 -5.91
C CYS A 69 -6.12 -19.19 -6.46
N ASN A 70 -5.49 -19.65 -7.54
CA ASN A 70 -5.77 -20.96 -8.15
C ASN A 70 -5.54 -22.15 -7.20
N ALA A 71 -4.68 -21.99 -6.19
CA ALA A 71 -4.43 -23.00 -5.16
C ALA A 71 -5.12 -22.66 -3.82
N CYS A 72 -5.89 -21.56 -3.77
CA CYS A 72 -6.50 -21.07 -2.56
C CYS A 72 -7.82 -21.81 -2.28
N LEU A 73 -7.91 -22.47 -1.12
CA LEU A 73 -9.12 -23.15 -0.67
C LEU A 73 -10.32 -22.20 -0.49
N HIS A 74 -10.06 -20.90 -0.34
CA HIS A 74 -11.08 -19.87 -0.17
C HIS A 74 -11.41 -19.13 -1.48
N GLN A 75 -10.95 -19.59 -2.64
CA GLN A 75 -11.15 -18.87 -3.92
C GLN A 75 -12.62 -18.51 -4.17
N GLU A 76 -13.55 -19.45 -3.94
CA GLU A 76 -14.99 -19.27 -4.15
C GLU A 76 -15.67 -18.38 -3.09
N ASN A 77 -15.00 -18.11 -1.97
CA ASN A 77 -15.58 -17.38 -0.84
C ASN A 77 -14.56 -16.46 -0.15
N CYS A 78 -13.64 -15.87 -0.92
CA CYS A 78 -12.62 -14.98 -0.39
C CYS A 78 -13.30 -13.68 0.06
N ASP A 79 -13.27 -13.44 1.37
CA ASP A 79 -13.94 -12.32 2.05
C ASP A 79 -12.99 -11.14 2.33
N GLU A 80 -11.73 -11.22 1.88
CA GLU A 80 -10.80 -10.10 1.92
C GLU A 80 -11.28 -8.93 1.04
N THR A 81 -10.98 -7.70 1.41
CA THR A 81 -11.28 -6.53 0.58
C THR A 81 -10.05 -6.12 -0.24
N ALA A 82 -10.22 -5.90 -1.55
CA ALA A 82 -9.16 -5.38 -2.41
C ALA A 82 -9.06 -3.86 -2.32
N MET A 83 -7.85 -3.36 -2.08
CA MET A 83 -7.58 -1.93 -1.98
C MET A 83 -6.31 -1.56 -2.75
N ILE A 84 -6.27 -0.36 -3.32
CA ILE A 84 -5.11 0.16 -4.08
C ILE A 84 -4.66 1.54 -3.59
N LEU A 85 -3.40 1.84 -3.86
CA LEU A 85 -2.78 3.14 -3.63
C LEU A 85 -1.93 3.52 -4.85
N SER A 86 -2.11 4.74 -5.35
CA SER A 86 -1.31 5.26 -6.48
C SER A 86 0.07 5.72 -6.00
N LEU A 87 1.11 5.00 -6.44
CA LEU A 87 2.51 5.37 -6.17
C LEU A 87 2.94 6.57 -7.01
N VAL A 88 2.36 6.76 -8.20
CA VAL A 88 2.62 7.95 -9.05
C VAL A 88 2.20 9.23 -8.33
N SER A 89 0.99 9.26 -7.78
CA SER A 89 0.46 10.41 -7.07
C SER A 89 1.28 10.73 -5.81
N LEU A 90 1.80 9.71 -5.13
CA LEU A 90 2.66 9.88 -3.95
C LEU A 90 4.07 10.37 -4.29
N ARG A 91 4.66 9.89 -5.39
CA ARG A 91 5.93 10.42 -5.91
C ARG A 91 5.80 11.91 -6.26
N LYS A 92 4.69 12.30 -6.92
CA LYS A 92 4.40 13.71 -7.22
C LYS A 92 4.25 14.55 -5.95
N LYS A 93 3.52 14.06 -4.94
CA LYS A 93 3.39 14.76 -3.64
C LYS A 93 4.73 14.91 -2.92
N SER A 94 5.59 13.90 -2.93
CA SER A 94 6.94 13.97 -2.33
C SER A 94 7.87 14.92 -3.10
N ALA A 95 7.78 14.95 -4.43
CA ALA A 95 8.57 15.86 -5.26
C ALA A 95 8.17 17.33 -5.07
N VAL A 96 6.88 17.62 -4.86
CA VAL A 96 6.38 18.98 -4.56
C VAL A 96 6.85 19.48 -3.18
N GLN A 97 7.20 18.58 -2.27
CA GLN A 97 7.75 18.91 -0.94
C GLN A 97 9.29 19.01 -0.93
N MET A 98 9.93 18.94 -2.09
CA MET A 98 11.37 19.15 -2.26
C MET A 98 11.63 20.35 -3.19
N SER A 99 11.17 21.54 -2.78
CA SER A 99 11.65 22.80 -3.34
C SER A 99 13.00 23.17 -2.72
N PRO A 100 13.93 23.83 -3.46
CA PRO A 100 15.25 24.13 -2.93
C PRO A 100 15.12 25.19 -1.84
N THR A 101 15.58 24.89 -0.62
CA THR A 101 15.88 25.98 0.31
C THR A 101 16.99 26.80 -0.33
N ALA A 102 16.64 28.05 -0.62
CA ALA A 102 17.44 29.01 -1.35
C ALA A 102 18.83 29.20 -0.73
N THR A 103 19.83 29.27 -1.61
CA THR A 103 21.07 29.99 -1.39
C THR A 103 20.75 31.39 -0.87
N VAL A 104 21.25 31.75 0.32
CA VAL A 104 21.48 33.15 0.68
C VAL A 104 22.99 33.35 0.62
N GLY A 105 23.42 34.14 -0.36
CA GLY A 105 24.80 34.52 -0.57
C GLY A 105 25.27 35.62 0.38
N ALA A 106 26.60 35.71 0.45
CA ALA A 106 27.42 36.91 0.56
C ALA A 106 26.91 38.07 1.42
N VAL A 107 27.60 38.28 2.55
CA VAL A 107 28.47 39.46 2.78
C VAL A 107 29.58 39.09 3.75
#